data_AF-A0A0T7BWZ9-F1
#
_entry.id   AF-A0A0T7BWZ9-F1
#
_cell.length_a   1.000
_cell.length_b   1.000
_cell.length_c   1.000
_cell.angle_alpha   90.00
_cell.angle_beta   90.00
_cell.angle_gamma   90.00
#
_symmetry.space_group_name_H-M   'P 1'
#
loop_
_entity.id
_entity.type
_entity.pdbx_description
1 polymer ?
#
loop_
_entity_poly.entity_id
_entity_poly.type
_entity_poly.pdbx_seq_one_letter_code
_entity_poly.pdbx_strand_id
1 'polypeptide(L)'
;MIQLRKQKIFQILILSLLSFLTITSGKVYSQTPKTTPSPDSIQKIADNLAIIDKSFTSIAFFLAKALIALLSILVIHRIILLVTYRSSQLVIDNFTNATGAEELDAVLPGLSQIAREKLIRQMKYLHLRVKQHIIKIAPNVYRPTDKLPLPRTTPDQRLGDLVNSLNEFTPDELDPVVQLLKVIFPPYGTKVSGILQSQGDDHRVIGITFEITDIEGRVASQLYTIWESSLSKTEETGDDKSQLALKDRFRRLLPTATRWLAVELARREMIASVPFIFVGQTRKHYLGKIYNFFGVLNQANAQTHGSFFYNLAIEDLELAVELDPDWYQAYDNLAETYSFLGRDTKGIKSINAYQKAIAHYEQALQHAKNPATKCRLRLGKAITQLLTGNKIWIEAARQEIQNLETEIDPTNNKLNYRLLYYFACWYAITASVERSSLANSLGVTPPGETSALRYLSYSLARETNPDFWEWTEKDPDLAAIRSHIPLIKSALSQKLQQQPELSTLTGEKFAQTITEVLQAVNK
;
A
#
# COMPACT_ATOMS: atom_id res chain seq x y z
N MET A 1 -1.31 4.38 24.36
CA MET A 1 -1.33 3.07 25.05
C MET A 1 0.00 2.30 24.97
N ILE A 2 0.68 2.24 23.81
CA ILE A 2 1.94 1.49 23.60
C ILE A 2 3.15 2.06 24.38
N GLN A 3 3.30 3.39 24.45
CA GLN A 3 4.40 4.04 25.18
C GLN A 3 4.21 4.00 26.71
N LEU A 4 2.97 4.18 27.20
CA LEU A 4 2.63 3.99 28.63
C LEU A 4 2.91 2.56 29.11
N ARG A 5 2.77 1.56 28.23
CA ARG A 5 3.18 0.17 28.53
C ARG A 5 4.70 0.01 28.57
N LYS A 6 5.45 0.60 27.64
CA LYS A 6 6.93 0.57 27.64
C LYS A 6 7.53 1.21 28.90
N GLN A 7 6.97 2.32 29.36
CA GLN A 7 7.43 3.03 30.56
C GLN A 7 7.12 2.27 31.85
N LYS A 8 5.94 1.64 31.94
CA LYS A 8 5.58 0.76 33.07
C LYS A 8 6.43 -0.53 33.11
N ILE A 9 6.72 -1.14 31.96
CA ILE A 9 7.58 -2.32 31.86
C ILE A 9 9.02 -1.99 32.30
N PHE A 10 9.54 -0.82 31.92
CA PHE A 10 10.87 -0.35 32.34
C PHE A 10 10.96 -0.13 33.87
N GLN A 11 9.92 0.46 34.49
CA GLN A 11 9.85 0.61 35.95
C GLN A 11 9.75 -0.74 36.70
N ILE A 12 8.97 -1.69 36.18
CA ILE A 12 8.81 -3.03 36.79
C ILE A 12 10.12 -3.83 36.71
N LEU A 13 10.84 -3.76 35.59
CA LEU A 13 12.15 -4.40 35.43
C LEU A 13 13.20 -3.85 36.42
N ILE A 14 13.24 -2.53 36.62
CA ILE A 14 14.13 -1.88 37.61
C ILE A 14 13.78 -2.31 39.04
N LEU A 15 12.49 -2.37 39.38
CA LEU A 15 12.02 -2.81 40.70
C LEU A 15 12.36 -4.29 40.98
N SER A 16 12.27 -5.17 39.97
CA SER A 16 12.65 -6.59 40.13
C SER A 16 14.16 -6.80 40.28
N LEU A 17 14.98 -5.95 39.64
CA LEU A 17 16.44 -5.98 39.77
C LEU A 17 16.89 -5.53 41.17
N LEU A 18 16.17 -4.58 41.78
CA LEU A 18 16.42 -4.08 43.13
C LEU A 18 16.06 -5.10 44.22
N SER A 19 15.01 -5.92 44.03
CA SER A 19 14.64 -6.98 44.98
C SER A 19 15.62 -8.17 45.00
N PHE A 20 16.37 -8.39 43.92
CA PHE A 20 17.32 -9.52 43.82
C PHE A 20 18.63 -9.30 44.59
N LEU A 21 18.92 -8.06 45.00
CA LEU A 21 20.15 -7.69 45.72
C LEU A 21 20.05 -7.82 47.25
N THR A 22 18.89 -8.21 47.78
CA THR A 22 18.64 -8.32 49.23
C THR A 22 18.19 -9.73 49.62
N ILE A 23 19.09 -10.72 49.55
CA ILE A 23 18.92 -11.97 50.30
C ILE A 23 20.20 -12.22 51.10
N THR A 24 20.05 -12.07 52.42
CA THR A 24 21.09 -12.13 53.45
C THR A 24 21.51 -13.57 53.77
N SER A 25 22.80 -13.68 54.10
CA SER A 25 23.56 -14.87 54.53
C SER A 25 22.94 -15.68 55.69
N GLY A 26 22.81 -17.00 55.51
CA GLY A 26 22.57 -17.97 56.58
C GLY A 26 23.88 -18.48 57.21
N LYS A 27 23.95 -18.46 58.54
CA LYS A 27 25.06 -18.96 59.38
C LYS A 27 25.16 -20.49 59.34
N VAL A 28 26.39 -21.02 59.34
CA VAL A 28 26.67 -22.42 59.74
C VAL A 28 27.70 -22.42 60.87
N TYR A 29 27.39 -23.19 61.92
CA TYR A 29 28.13 -23.40 63.16
C TYR A 29 29.49 -24.09 62.94
N SER A 30 30.49 -23.72 63.73
CA SER A 30 31.60 -24.62 64.08
C SER A 30 31.85 -24.59 65.59
N GLN A 31 31.82 -25.76 66.22
CA GLN A 31 32.25 -25.98 67.60
C GLN A 31 33.73 -26.38 67.65
N THR A 32 34.34 -26.07 68.79
CA THR A 32 35.76 -25.94 69.11
C THR A 32 36.57 -27.25 69.18
N PRO A 33 37.91 -27.17 69.01
CA PRO A 33 38.86 -28.26 69.25
C PRO A 33 39.42 -28.23 70.68
N LYS A 34 40.07 -29.33 71.11
CA LYS A 34 40.91 -29.37 72.31
C LYS A 34 42.33 -29.89 72.01
N THR A 35 43.26 -29.21 72.68
CA THR A 35 44.63 -29.55 73.13
C THR A 35 45.83 -29.42 72.18
N THR A 36 46.73 -28.51 72.60
CA THR A 36 48.09 -28.11 72.16
C THR A 36 49.18 -29.14 72.56
N PRO A 37 50.44 -29.10 72.04
CA PRO A 37 51.37 -27.94 72.09
C PRO A 37 52.06 -27.57 70.76
N SER A 38 52.54 -26.32 70.65
CA SER A 38 53.12 -25.73 69.43
C SER A 38 54.59 -26.12 69.20
N PRO A 39 55.12 -25.90 67.97
CA PRO A 39 55.80 -24.64 67.74
C PRO A 39 55.10 -23.84 66.64
N ASP A 40 54.87 -22.57 66.96
CA ASP A 40 53.96 -21.60 66.33
C ASP A 40 54.09 -21.39 64.80
N SER A 41 54.95 -22.10 64.10
CA SER A 41 55.15 -22.00 62.66
C SER A 41 54.21 -22.91 61.86
N ILE A 42 54.03 -24.19 62.24
CA ILE A 42 53.21 -25.14 61.45
C ILE A 42 51.71 -24.86 61.61
N GLN A 43 51.27 -24.52 62.83
CA GLN A 43 49.88 -24.13 63.09
C GLN A 43 49.55 -22.81 62.37
N LYS A 44 50.44 -21.81 62.39
CA LYS A 44 50.28 -20.58 61.60
C LYS A 44 50.22 -20.86 60.12
N ILE A 45 51.01 -21.80 59.59
CA ILE A 45 50.98 -22.17 58.17
C ILE A 45 49.66 -22.87 57.83
N ALA A 46 49.16 -23.78 58.66
CA ALA A 46 47.88 -24.45 58.47
C ALA A 46 46.69 -23.47 58.56
N ASP A 47 46.70 -22.57 59.55
CA ASP A 47 45.68 -21.53 59.72
C ASP A 47 45.74 -20.52 58.57
N ASN A 48 46.94 -20.13 58.12
CA ASN A 48 47.11 -19.28 56.93
C ASN A 48 46.62 -19.97 55.66
N LEU A 49 46.89 -21.27 55.47
CA LEU A 49 46.38 -22.04 54.33
C LEU A 49 44.86 -22.16 54.34
N ALA A 50 44.24 -22.36 55.51
CA ALA A 50 42.79 -22.37 55.66
C ALA A 50 42.16 -20.99 55.42
N ILE A 51 42.82 -19.91 55.84
CA ILE A 51 42.42 -18.53 55.53
C ILE A 51 42.53 -18.26 54.03
N ILE A 52 43.61 -18.73 53.39
CA ILE A 52 43.83 -18.60 51.94
C ILE A 52 42.75 -19.38 51.19
N ASP A 53 42.45 -20.62 51.55
CA ASP A 53 41.41 -21.43 50.91
C ASP A 53 40.01 -20.84 51.08
N LYS A 54 39.69 -20.33 52.28
CA LYS A 54 38.44 -19.61 52.56
C LYS A 54 38.35 -18.29 51.79
N SER A 55 39.46 -17.58 51.63
CA SER A 55 39.53 -16.37 50.80
C SER A 55 39.39 -16.69 49.32
N PHE A 56 39.99 -17.78 48.85
CA PHE A 56 39.96 -18.21 47.46
C PHE A 56 38.57 -18.70 47.06
N THR A 57 37.92 -19.48 47.90
CA THR A 57 36.51 -19.88 47.73
C THR A 57 35.56 -18.67 47.75
N SER A 58 35.81 -17.70 48.65
CA SER A 58 35.02 -16.47 48.68
C SER A 58 35.23 -15.59 47.44
N ILE A 59 36.46 -15.48 46.94
CA ILE A 59 36.80 -14.77 45.69
C ILE A 59 36.18 -15.48 44.48
N ALA A 60 36.30 -16.81 44.41
CA ALA A 60 35.70 -17.62 43.35
C ALA A 60 34.17 -17.47 43.31
N PHE A 61 33.52 -17.46 44.48
CA PHE A 61 32.08 -17.22 44.58
C PHE A 61 31.69 -15.79 44.17
N PHE A 62 32.51 -14.79 44.53
CA PHE A 62 32.31 -13.41 44.10
C PHE A 62 32.47 -13.24 42.58
N LEU A 63 33.48 -13.88 42.00
CA LEU A 63 33.71 -13.91 40.55
C LEU A 63 32.59 -14.65 39.82
N ALA A 64 32.10 -15.77 40.36
CA ALA A 64 30.95 -16.48 39.81
C ALA A 64 29.69 -15.63 39.83
N LYS A 65 29.42 -14.91 40.93
CA LYS A 65 28.30 -13.95 41.02
C LYS A 65 28.45 -12.79 40.05
N ALA A 66 29.65 -12.24 39.91
CA ALA A 66 29.94 -11.17 38.96
C ALA A 66 29.74 -11.63 37.51
N LEU A 67 30.17 -12.86 37.20
CA LEU A 67 29.97 -13.48 35.89
C LEU A 67 28.48 -13.70 35.60
N ILE A 68 27.71 -14.22 36.57
CA ILE A 68 26.25 -14.41 36.44
C ILE A 68 25.55 -13.06 36.24
N ALA A 69 25.92 -12.02 36.99
CA ALA A 69 25.36 -10.68 36.84
C ALA A 69 25.69 -10.08 35.46
N LEU A 70 26.92 -10.22 34.98
CA LEU A 70 27.34 -9.78 33.66
C LEU A 70 26.57 -10.51 32.54
N LEU A 71 26.43 -11.83 32.64
CA LEU A 71 25.65 -12.65 31.70
C LEU A 71 24.16 -12.25 31.72
N SER A 72 23.61 -11.97 32.90
CA SER A 72 22.23 -11.50 33.06
C SER A 72 22.01 -10.14 32.38
N ILE A 73 22.95 -9.20 32.54
CA ILE A 73 22.92 -7.89 31.87
C ILE A 73 23.01 -8.07 30.34
N LEU A 74 23.87 -8.96 29.85
CA LEU A 74 23.98 -9.26 28.41
C LEU A 74 22.70 -9.86 27.86
N VAL A 75 22.05 -10.77 28.58
CA VAL A 75 20.75 -11.36 28.21
C VAL A 75 19.66 -10.28 28.19
N ILE A 76 19.55 -9.46 29.23
CA ILE A 76 18.58 -8.35 29.29
C ILE A 76 18.81 -7.37 28.15
N HIS A 77 20.08 -6.99 27.89
CA HIS A 77 20.43 -6.14 26.77
C HIS A 77 20.03 -6.77 25.44
N ARG A 78 20.30 -8.06 25.24
CA ARG A 78 19.90 -8.81 24.04
C ARG A 78 18.38 -8.88 23.89
N ILE A 79 17.63 -9.07 24.96
CA ILE A 79 16.15 -9.03 24.97
C ILE A 79 15.65 -7.63 24.59
N ILE A 80 16.22 -6.56 25.19
CA ILE A 80 15.87 -5.18 24.85
C ILE A 80 16.13 -4.90 23.37
N LEU A 81 17.27 -5.33 22.83
CA LEU A 81 17.57 -5.20 21.40
C LEU A 81 16.56 -5.98 20.55
N LEU A 82 16.30 -7.25 20.88
CA LEU A 82 15.33 -8.08 20.15
C LEU A 82 13.94 -7.45 20.16
N VAL A 83 13.50 -6.89 21.28
CA VAL A 83 12.18 -6.26 21.41
C VAL A 83 12.10 -4.90 20.72
N THR A 84 13.17 -4.11 20.80
CA THR A 84 13.22 -2.76 20.23
C THR A 84 13.36 -2.80 18.71
N TYR A 85 14.11 -3.77 18.19
CA TYR A 85 14.40 -3.92 16.77
C TYR A 85 13.63 -5.07 16.09
N ARG A 86 12.68 -5.72 16.78
CA ARG A 86 11.84 -6.76 16.14
C ARG A 86 11.06 -6.15 14.98
N SER A 87 11.15 -6.81 13.83
CA SER A 87 10.32 -6.47 12.68
C SER A 87 8.92 -7.03 12.90
N SER A 88 7.91 -6.32 12.39
CA SER A 88 6.57 -6.89 12.25
C SER A 88 6.65 -8.21 11.49
N GLN A 89 5.76 -9.14 11.77
CA GLN A 89 5.63 -10.41 11.06
C GLN A 89 4.30 -10.46 10.30
N LEU A 90 4.24 -11.28 9.26
CA LEU A 90 3.01 -11.55 8.52
C LEU A 90 2.84 -13.05 8.39
N VAL A 91 1.86 -13.59 9.11
CA VAL A 91 1.51 -15.01 9.10
C VAL A 91 0.27 -15.18 8.23
N ILE A 92 0.37 -16.02 7.20
CA ILE A 92 -0.73 -16.34 6.30
C ILE A 92 -1.01 -17.85 6.42
N ASP A 93 -2.12 -18.18 7.06
CA ASP A 93 -2.57 -19.56 7.24
C ASP A 93 -2.98 -20.17 5.89
N ASN A 94 -3.14 -21.50 5.86
CA ASN A 94 -3.77 -22.15 4.72
C ASN A 94 -5.25 -21.77 4.64
N PHE A 95 -5.79 -21.76 3.42
CA PHE A 95 -7.21 -21.63 3.22
C PHE A 95 -7.97 -22.76 3.92
N THR A 96 -9.10 -22.41 4.52
CA THR A 96 -10.11 -23.37 4.96
C THR A 96 -11.27 -23.39 3.96
N ASN A 97 -11.97 -24.53 3.92
CA ASN A 97 -13.14 -24.71 3.06
C ASN A 97 -14.42 -24.54 3.88
N ALA A 98 -15.21 -23.51 3.54
CA ALA A 98 -16.55 -23.26 4.07
C ALA A 98 -17.61 -23.27 2.95
N THR A 99 -17.30 -23.88 1.80
CA THR A 99 -18.21 -23.98 0.65
C THR A 99 -19.15 -25.19 0.71
N GLY A 100 -18.83 -26.17 1.55
CA GLY A 100 -19.50 -27.48 1.58
C GLY A 100 -19.08 -28.44 0.45
N ALA A 101 -18.17 -28.05 -0.45
CA ALA A 101 -17.68 -28.90 -1.53
C ALA A 101 -16.39 -29.64 -1.13
N GLU A 102 -16.47 -30.94 -0.84
CA GLU A 102 -15.32 -31.78 -0.43
C GLU A 102 -14.20 -31.82 -1.49
N GLU A 103 -14.55 -31.65 -2.77
CA GLU A 103 -13.56 -31.61 -3.87
C GLU A 103 -12.51 -30.50 -3.71
N LEU A 104 -12.80 -29.45 -2.93
CA LEU A 104 -11.86 -28.38 -2.68
C LEU A 104 -10.78 -28.76 -1.66
N ASP A 105 -11.05 -29.69 -0.74
CA ASP A 105 -10.13 -30.01 0.37
C ASP A 105 -8.80 -30.56 -0.15
N ALA A 106 -8.85 -31.35 -1.22
CA ALA A 106 -7.67 -31.89 -1.89
C ALA A 106 -6.79 -30.80 -2.53
N VAL A 107 -7.35 -29.64 -2.90
CA VAL A 107 -6.63 -28.56 -3.58
C VAL A 107 -6.28 -27.38 -2.68
N LEU A 108 -6.81 -27.31 -1.45
CA LEU A 108 -6.55 -26.22 -0.50
C LEU A 108 -5.06 -25.95 -0.27
N PRO A 109 -4.17 -26.96 -0.06
CA PRO A 109 -2.75 -26.70 0.15
C PRO A 109 -2.10 -26.01 -1.06
N GLY A 110 -2.43 -26.48 -2.27
CA GLY A 110 -1.93 -25.90 -3.52
C GLY A 110 -2.44 -24.48 -3.75
N LEU A 111 -3.74 -24.22 -3.53
CA LEU A 111 -4.32 -22.88 -3.63
C LEU A 111 -3.69 -21.91 -2.62
N SER A 112 -3.47 -22.37 -1.39
CA SER A 112 -2.83 -21.58 -0.34
C SER A 112 -1.40 -21.20 -0.70
N GLN A 113 -0.64 -22.14 -1.28
CA GLN A 113 0.72 -21.88 -1.73
C GLN A 113 0.75 -20.85 -2.87
N ILE A 114 -0.11 -21.02 -3.88
CA ILE A 114 -0.22 -20.08 -5.00
C ILE A 114 -0.63 -18.68 -4.49
N ALA A 115 -1.52 -18.61 -3.50
CA ALA A 115 -1.96 -17.35 -2.91
C ALA A 115 -0.80 -16.62 -2.22
N ARG A 116 0.00 -17.33 -1.41
CA ARG A 116 1.19 -16.78 -0.76
C ARG A 116 2.21 -16.26 -1.78
N GLU A 117 2.49 -17.02 -2.84
CA GLU A 117 3.41 -16.61 -3.90
C GLU A 117 2.92 -15.38 -4.67
N LYS A 118 1.62 -15.31 -4.98
CA LYS A 118 1.00 -14.12 -5.58
C LYS A 118 1.07 -12.93 -4.64
N LEU A 119 0.71 -13.11 -3.37
CA LEU A 119 0.77 -12.07 -2.34
C LEU A 119 2.18 -11.51 -2.20
N ILE A 120 3.22 -12.35 -2.13
CA ILE A 120 4.62 -11.92 -2.09
C ILE A 120 4.96 -11.02 -3.28
N ARG A 121 4.56 -11.40 -4.50
CA ARG A 121 4.80 -10.58 -5.70
C ARG A 121 4.08 -9.23 -5.63
N GLN A 122 2.80 -9.23 -5.21
CA GLN A 122 2.02 -8.01 -5.08
C GLN A 122 2.61 -7.07 -4.02
N MET A 123 2.99 -7.61 -2.86
CA MET A 123 3.61 -6.83 -1.78
C MET A 123 4.95 -6.23 -2.21
N LYS A 124 5.79 -6.96 -2.95
CA LYS A 124 7.06 -6.41 -3.48
C LYS A 124 6.82 -5.22 -4.41
N TYR A 125 5.86 -5.34 -5.32
CA TYR A 125 5.49 -4.24 -6.23
C TYR A 125 4.95 -3.03 -5.46
N LEU A 126 4.04 -3.27 -4.50
CA LEU A 126 3.46 -2.21 -3.68
C LEU A 126 4.49 -1.53 -2.79
N HIS A 127 5.47 -2.27 -2.26
CA HIS A 127 6.53 -1.71 -1.43
C HIS A 127 7.24 -0.55 -2.10
N LEU A 128 7.63 -0.73 -3.37
CA LEU A 128 8.35 0.27 -4.12
C LEU A 128 7.50 1.54 -4.29
N ARG A 129 6.23 1.37 -4.63
CA ARG A 129 5.28 2.49 -4.75
C ARG A 129 5.04 3.22 -3.43
N VAL A 130 4.84 2.48 -2.34
CA VAL A 130 4.66 3.05 -0.99
C VAL A 130 5.92 3.80 -0.57
N LYS A 131 7.11 3.22 -0.78
CA LYS A 131 8.39 3.86 -0.46
C LYS A 131 8.58 5.15 -1.24
N GLN A 132 8.32 5.15 -2.56
CA GLN A 132 8.39 6.35 -3.39
C GLN A 132 7.40 7.42 -2.93
N HIS A 133 6.17 7.03 -2.61
CA HIS A 133 5.15 7.95 -2.11
C HIS A 133 5.61 8.59 -0.79
N ILE A 134 6.06 7.78 0.17
CA ILE A 134 6.59 8.25 1.44
C ILE A 134 7.73 9.25 1.24
N ILE A 135 8.72 8.93 0.39
CA ILE A 135 9.84 9.84 0.08
C ILE A 135 9.32 11.18 -0.46
N LYS A 136 8.25 11.17 -1.25
CA LYS A 136 7.68 12.38 -1.86
C LYS A 136 6.90 13.25 -0.86
N ILE A 137 6.19 12.64 0.09
CA ILE A 137 5.21 13.35 0.93
C ILE A 137 5.56 13.47 2.40
N ALA A 138 6.45 12.63 2.91
CA ALA A 138 6.81 12.60 4.31
C ALA A 138 7.99 13.55 4.60
N PRO A 139 8.07 14.13 5.81
CA PRO A 139 9.23 14.94 6.18
C PRO A 139 10.50 14.09 6.22
N ASN A 140 11.65 14.73 6.05
CA ASN A 140 12.99 14.11 6.07
C ASN A 140 13.28 13.24 7.32
N VAL A 141 12.50 13.42 8.40
CA VAL A 141 12.64 12.71 9.68
C VAL A 141 11.90 11.37 9.68
N TYR A 142 10.91 11.16 8.80
CA TYR A 142 10.21 9.88 8.67
C TYR A 142 10.98 8.93 7.75
N ARG A 143 11.52 7.86 8.34
CA ARG A 143 12.11 6.76 7.58
C ARG A 143 11.12 5.59 7.64
N PRO A 144 10.48 5.21 6.51
CA PRO A 144 9.67 4.00 6.49
C PRO A 144 10.53 2.81 6.89
N THR A 145 9.94 1.85 7.58
CA THR A 145 10.58 0.56 7.82
C THR A 145 10.93 -0.08 6.46
N ASP A 146 12.21 -0.32 6.20
CA ASP A 146 12.68 -1.00 4.98
C ASP A 146 12.24 -2.48 4.90
N LYS A 147 11.48 -2.96 5.88
CA LYS A 147 11.07 -4.36 6.02
C LYS A 147 9.55 -4.46 6.05
N LEU A 148 8.93 -4.52 4.87
CA LEU A 148 7.60 -5.14 4.76
C LEU A 148 7.75 -6.60 5.20
N PRO A 149 6.96 -7.07 6.17
CA PRO A 149 6.96 -8.49 6.48
C PRO A 149 6.49 -9.30 5.27
N LEU A 150 7.33 -10.23 4.82
CA LEU A 150 6.91 -11.20 3.80
C LEU A 150 6.05 -12.30 4.46
N PRO A 151 5.01 -12.80 3.76
CA PRO A 151 4.20 -13.93 4.21
C PRO A 151 5.01 -15.14 4.68
N ARG A 152 4.66 -15.66 5.87
CA ARG A 152 5.16 -16.92 6.43
C ARG A 152 4.00 -17.79 6.90
N THR A 153 4.24 -19.09 7.07
CA THR A 153 3.24 -20.03 7.58
C THR A 153 3.25 -20.13 9.11
N THR A 154 4.37 -19.78 9.75
CA THR A 154 4.50 -19.78 11.21
C THR A 154 5.13 -18.47 11.71
N PRO A 155 4.76 -18.01 12.92
CA PRO A 155 5.45 -16.91 13.58
C PRO A 155 6.94 -17.25 13.83
N ASP A 156 7.79 -16.23 13.82
CA ASP A 156 9.18 -16.30 14.27
C ASP A 156 9.22 -16.65 15.76
N GLN A 157 9.84 -17.80 16.06
CA GLN A 157 9.95 -18.35 17.40
C GLN A 157 11.22 -17.96 18.13
N ARG A 158 12.17 -17.23 17.53
CA ARG A 158 13.49 -16.92 18.14
C ARG A 158 13.42 -16.36 19.55
N LEU A 159 12.43 -15.51 19.83
CA LEU A 159 12.23 -14.97 21.17
C LEU A 159 11.62 -16.02 22.12
N GLY A 160 10.68 -16.83 21.64
CA GLY A 160 10.14 -17.95 22.39
C GLY A 160 11.21 -19.00 22.70
N ASP A 161 12.05 -19.33 21.73
CA ASP A 161 13.18 -20.25 21.86
C ASP A 161 14.20 -19.71 22.87
N LEU A 162 14.54 -18.42 22.80
CA LEU A 162 15.41 -17.79 23.79
C LEU A 162 14.82 -17.87 25.21
N VAL A 163 13.52 -17.61 25.35
CA VAL A 163 12.84 -17.70 26.65
C VAL A 163 12.77 -19.15 27.14
N ASN A 164 12.54 -20.12 26.25
CA ASN A 164 12.56 -21.54 26.59
C ASN A 164 13.95 -21.99 27.04
N SER A 165 15.01 -21.57 26.32
CA SER A 165 16.38 -21.83 26.75
C SER A 165 16.70 -21.17 28.09
N LEU A 166 16.15 -19.99 28.39
CA LEU A 166 16.32 -19.39 29.72
C LEU A 166 15.64 -20.24 30.80
N ASN A 167 14.43 -20.74 30.54
CA ASN A 167 13.72 -21.65 31.45
C ASN A 167 14.55 -22.89 31.82
N GLU A 168 15.30 -23.46 30.86
CA GLU A 168 16.12 -24.66 31.08
C GLU A 168 17.30 -24.44 32.05
N PHE A 169 17.78 -23.20 32.19
CA PHE A 169 18.93 -22.86 33.03
C PHE A 169 18.57 -22.01 34.26
N THR A 170 17.30 -21.68 34.47
CA THR A 170 16.83 -20.94 35.65
C THR A 170 16.32 -21.85 36.75
N PRO A 171 16.69 -21.62 38.03
CA PRO A 171 16.08 -22.29 39.19
C PRO A 171 14.55 -22.14 39.21
N ASP A 172 13.84 -23.14 39.75
CA ASP A 172 12.36 -23.21 39.79
C ASP A 172 11.69 -21.94 40.35
N GLU A 173 12.34 -21.24 41.27
CA GLU A 173 11.87 -19.98 41.88
C GLU A 173 11.77 -18.82 40.87
N LEU A 174 12.45 -18.91 39.73
CA LEU A 174 12.47 -17.89 38.67
C LEU A 174 11.54 -18.20 37.49
N ASP A 175 10.95 -19.40 37.42
CA ASP A 175 10.04 -19.78 36.33
C ASP A 175 8.87 -18.79 36.14
N PRO A 176 8.22 -18.25 37.20
CA PRO A 176 7.18 -17.23 37.03
C PRO A 176 7.66 -15.96 36.32
N VAL A 177 8.92 -15.56 36.54
CA VAL A 177 9.51 -14.35 35.94
C VAL A 177 9.80 -14.59 34.46
N VAL A 178 10.29 -15.78 34.11
CA VAL A 178 10.59 -16.12 32.71
C VAL A 178 9.31 -16.37 31.91
N GLN A 179 8.28 -16.96 32.52
CA GLN A 179 6.93 -17.00 31.93
C GLN A 179 6.36 -15.59 31.69
N LEU A 180 6.62 -14.64 32.59
CA LEU A 180 6.22 -13.24 32.41
C LEU A 180 6.88 -12.61 31.18
N LEU A 181 8.09 -13.03 30.78
CA LEU A 181 8.74 -12.55 29.55
C LEU A 181 7.95 -12.93 28.29
N LYS A 182 7.33 -14.12 28.24
CA LYS A 182 6.44 -14.52 27.12
C LYS A 182 5.22 -13.61 27.01
N VAL A 183 4.66 -13.21 28.17
CA VAL A 183 3.49 -12.34 28.26
C VAL A 183 3.84 -10.88 27.91
N ILE A 184 4.99 -10.40 28.38
CA ILE A 184 5.47 -9.02 28.18
C ILE A 184 5.94 -8.80 26.73
N PHE A 185 6.54 -9.81 26.09
CA PHE A 185 7.12 -9.69 24.75
C PHE A 185 6.56 -10.68 23.74
N PRO A 186 5.27 -10.57 23.41
CA PRO A 186 4.64 -11.51 22.51
C PRO A 186 5.11 -11.38 21.04
N PRO A 187 4.87 -12.41 20.20
CA PRO A 187 5.06 -12.27 18.76
C PRO A 187 4.27 -11.07 18.23
N TYR A 188 4.92 -10.26 17.40
CA TYR A 188 4.38 -9.00 16.91
C TYR A 188 4.18 -9.08 15.40
N GLY A 189 2.95 -8.87 14.95
CA GLY A 189 2.63 -8.89 13.54
C GLY A 189 1.16 -9.11 13.25
N THR A 190 0.86 -9.29 11.98
CA THR A 190 -0.48 -9.56 11.47
C THR A 190 -0.60 -11.04 11.14
N LYS A 191 -1.72 -11.65 11.54
CA LYS A 191 -2.14 -12.97 11.09
C LYS A 191 -3.33 -12.82 10.14
N VAL A 192 -3.30 -13.58 9.05
CA VAL A 192 -4.39 -13.65 8.07
C VAL A 192 -4.81 -15.10 7.88
N SER A 193 -6.08 -15.38 8.12
CA SER A 193 -6.71 -16.66 7.79
C SER A 193 -7.58 -16.48 6.54
N GLY A 194 -7.44 -17.38 5.57
CA GLY A 194 -8.26 -17.35 4.37
C GLY A 194 -9.38 -18.39 4.45
N ILE A 195 -10.59 -18.04 4.02
CA ILE A 195 -11.75 -18.94 4.01
C ILE A 195 -12.37 -18.91 2.61
N LEU A 196 -12.47 -20.06 1.96
CA LEU A 196 -13.22 -20.22 0.72
C LEU A 196 -14.69 -20.41 1.06
N GLN A 197 -15.57 -19.55 0.56
CA GLN A 197 -17.01 -19.63 0.82
C GLN A 197 -17.84 -19.46 -0.45
N SER A 198 -19.13 -19.79 -0.35
CA SER A 198 -20.10 -19.69 -1.44
C SER A 198 -21.49 -19.32 -0.95
N GLN A 199 -22.30 -18.74 -1.84
CA GLN A 199 -23.69 -18.36 -1.61
C GLN A 199 -24.60 -18.83 -2.74
N GLY A 200 -25.84 -19.18 -2.39
CA GLY A 200 -26.86 -19.69 -3.31
C GLY A 200 -26.71 -21.18 -3.60
N ASP A 201 -27.75 -21.75 -4.19
CA ASP A 201 -27.77 -23.15 -4.63
C ASP A 201 -26.64 -23.41 -5.64
N ASP A 202 -26.07 -24.62 -5.61
CA ASP A 202 -24.99 -25.07 -6.49
C ASP A 202 -23.81 -24.09 -6.60
N HIS A 203 -23.43 -23.47 -5.48
CA HIS A 203 -22.31 -22.54 -5.40
C HIS A 203 -22.45 -21.35 -6.37
N ARG A 204 -23.67 -20.82 -6.52
CA ARG A 204 -23.99 -19.76 -7.49
C ARG A 204 -23.02 -18.57 -7.47
N VAL A 205 -22.59 -18.13 -6.28
CA VAL A 205 -21.59 -17.08 -6.10
C VAL A 205 -20.51 -17.56 -5.14
N ILE A 206 -19.23 -17.47 -5.50
CA ILE A 206 -18.11 -17.77 -4.59
C ILE A 206 -17.42 -16.51 -4.05
N GLY A 207 -16.77 -16.63 -2.90
CA GLY A 207 -16.00 -15.57 -2.27
C GLY A 207 -14.80 -16.09 -1.50
N ILE A 208 -13.75 -15.27 -1.44
CA ILE A 208 -12.59 -15.50 -0.56
C ILE A 208 -12.67 -14.51 0.58
N THR A 209 -12.82 -15.02 1.79
CA THR A 209 -12.79 -14.21 3.01
C THR A 209 -11.40 -14.20 3.60
N PHE A 210 -10.93 -13.01 3.97
CA PHE A 210 -9.75 -12.84 4.79
C PHE A 210 -10.17 -12.39 6.17
N GLU A 211 -9.79 -13.19 7.15
CA GLU A 211 -9.80 -12.84 8.55
C GLU A 211 -8.46 -12.22 8.91
N ILE A 212 -8.45 -10.95 9.31
CA ILE A 212 -7.23 -10.22 9.66
C ILE A 212 -7.25 -9.93 11.17
N THR A 213 -6.23 -10.41 11.87
CA THR A 213 -6.04 -10.21 13.32
C THR A 213 -4.56 -9.98 13.66
N ASP A 214 -4.25 -9.64 14.90
CA ASP A 214 -2.88 -9.70 15.39
C ASP A 214 -2.48 -11.16 15.65
N ILE A 215 -1.18 -11.49 15.61
CA ILE A 215 -0.72 -12.88 15.76
C ILE A 215 -1.24 -13.56 17.03
N GLU A 216 -1.53 -12.78 18.06
CA GLU A 216 -2.02 -13.27 19.33
C GLU A 216 -3.54 -13.35 19.44
N GLY A 217 -4.28 -12.84 18.46
CA GLY A 217 -5.75 -12.78 18.50
C GLY A 217 -6.29 -11.89 19.62
N ARG A 218 -5.51 -10.94 20.15
CA ARG A 218 -5.92 -10.03 21.22
C ARG A 218 -6.77 -8.89 20.70
N VAL A 219 -6.67 -8.58 19.40
CA VAL A 219 -7.47 -7.57 18.72
C VAL A 219 -8.66 -8.25 18.03
N ALA A 220 -9.82 -7.62 18.11
CA ALA A 220 -11.03 -8.08 17.43
C ALA A 220 -10.74 -8.33 15.95
N SER A 221 -11.11 -9.52 15.50
CA SER A 221 -10.90 -9.98 14.15
C SER A 221 -11.72 -9.17 13.15
N GLN A 222 -11.14 -8.86 11.99
CA GLN A 222 -11.83 -8.16 10.91
C GLN A 222 -11.96 -9.07 9.69
N LEU A 223 -13.20 -9.29 9.26
CA LEU A 223 -13.54 -10.17 8.14
C LEU A 223 -13.82 -9.33 6.90
N TYR A 224 -13.16 -9.68 5.80
CA TYR A 224 -13.37 -9.04 4.50
C TYR A 224 -13.58 -10.12 3.45
N THR A 225 -14.69 -10.03 2.72
CA THR A 225 -14.96 -10.97 1.62
C THR A 225 -14.77 -10.30 0.28
N ILE A 226 -13.98 -10.94 -0.57
CA ILE A 226 -13.89 -10.63 -1.98
C ILE A 226 -14.77 -11.62 -2.73
N TRP A 227 -15.94 -11.15 -3.15
CA TRP A 227 -16.87 -11.94 -3.95
C TRP A 227 -16.43 -11.96 -5.42
N GLU A 228 -16.71 -13.06 -6.10
CA GLU A 228 -16.63 -13.04 -7.55
C GLU A 228 -17.66 -12.05 -8.09
N SER A 229 -17.25 -11.23 -9.05
CA SER A 229 -18.20 -10.37 -9.75
C SER A 229 -19.13 -11.28 -10.55
N SER A 230 -20.45 -11.11 -10.39
CA SER A 230 -21.38 -11.65 -11.36
C SER A 230 -21.03 -11.00 -12.68
N LEU A 231 -20.34 -11.72 -13.57
CA LEU A 231 -20.07 -11.24 -14.92
C LEU A 231 -21.40 -10.68 -15.43
N SER A 232 -21.43 -9.39 -15.77
CA SER A 232 -22.50 -8.89 -16.62
C SER A 232 -22.63 -9.89 -17.75
N LYS A 233 -23.86 -10.31 -18.06
CA LYS A 233 -24.19 -11.06 -19.27
C LYS A 233 -23.74 -10.24 -20.48
N THR A 234 -22.45 -10.17 -20.75
CA THR A 234 -21.93 -9.84 -22.06
C THR A 234 -22.08 -11.11 -22.88
N GLU A 235 -22.73 -10.91 -24.01
CA GLU A 235 -23.14 -11.86 -25.03
C GLU A 235 -21.93 -12.55 -25.69
N GLU A 236 -21.14 -13.25 -24.90
CA GLU A 236 -20.30 -14.33 -25.37
C GLU A 236 -21.07 -15.62 -25.12
N THR A 237 -21.69 -16.12 -26.19
CA THR A 237 -22.11 -17.50 -26.44
C THR A 237 -22.37 -18.33 -25.17
N GLY A 238 -23.65 -18.49 -24.84
CA GLY A 238 -24.16 -19.10 -23.61
C GLY A 238 -23.93 -20.61 -23.46
N ASP A 239 -22.71 -21.10 -23.66
CA ASP A 239 -22.39 -22.53 -23.50
C ASP A 239 -21.17 -22.81 -22.60
N ASP A 240 -20.31 -21.81 -22.30
CA ASP A 240 -18.99 -22.09 -21.68
C ASP A 240 -18.85 -21.70 -20.19
N LYS A 241 -19.82 -20.99 -19.60
CA LYS A 241 -19.75 -20.51 -18.20
C LYS A 241 -20.42 -21.44 -17.18
N SER A 242 -21.24 -22.38 -17.62
CA SER A 242 -21.96 -23.36 -16.77
C SER A 242 -21.14 -24.61 -16.43
N GLN A 243 -19.89 -24.75 -16.90
CA GLN A 243 -19.07 -25.95 -16.70
C GLN A 243 -17.71 -25.70 -16.02
N LEU A 244 -17.43 -24.50 -15.51
CA LEU A 244 -16.14 -24.28 -14.84
C LEU A 244 -16.14 -24.88 -13.43
N ALA A 245 -15.26 -25.87 -13.20
CA ALA A 245 -15.07 -26.49 -11.90
C ALA A 245 -14.80 -25.45 -10.80
N LEU A 246 -15.29 -25.71 -9.58
CA LEU A 246 -15.25 -24.78 -8.45
C LEU A 246 -13.82 -24.33 -8.13
N LYS A 247 -12.86 -25.26 -8.19
CA LYS A 247 -11.42 -24.97 -8.01
C LYS A 247 -10.89 -23.92 -8.98
N ASP A 248 -11.36 -23.91 -10.22
CA ASP A 248 -10.87 -23.00 -11.26
C ASP A 248 -11.53 -21.62 -11.15
N ARG A 249 -12.77 -21.55 -10.64
CA ARG A 249 -13.41 -20.28 -10.25
C ARG A 249 -12.61 -19.60 -9.13
N PHE A 250 -12.24 -20.33 -8.07
CA PHE A 250 -11.38 -19.79 -7.01
C PHE A 250 -10.01 -19.34 -7.52
N ARG A 251 -9.39 -20.11 -8.43
CA ARG A 251 -8.12 -19.70 -9.07
C ARG A 251 -8.26 -18.39 -9.86
N ARG A 252 -9.40 -18.15 -10.52
CA ARG A 252 -9.69 -16.90 -11.24
C ARG A 252 -9.94 -15.72 -10.30
N LEU A 253 -10.54 -15.94 -9.13
CA LEU A 253 -10.79 -14.90 -8.12
C LEU A 253 -9.51 -14.51 -7.35
N LEU A 254 -8.58 -15.46 -7.22
CA LEU A 254 -7.38 -15.31 -6.39
C LEU A 254 -6.48 -14.10 -6.72
N PRO A 255 -6.22 -13.71 -7.99
CA PRO A 255 -5.44 -12.51 -8.31
C PRO A 255 -6.06 -11.23 -7.73
N THR A 256 -7.38 -11.06 -7.83
CA THR A 256 -8.11 -9.91 -7.29
C THR A 256 -8.07 -9.93 -5.76
N ALA A 257 -8.35 -11.08 -5.14
CA ALA A 257 -8.35 -11.24 -3.69
C ALA A 257 -6.97 -10.99 -3.06
N THR A 258 -5.91 -11.54 -3.65
CA THR A 258 -4.53 -11.32 -3.17
C THR A 258 -4.03 -9.90 -3.44
N ARG A 259 -4.46 -9.25 -4.53
CA ARG A 259 -4.18 -7.83 -4.76
C ARG A 259 -4.81 -6.97 -3.67
N TRP A 260 -6.09 -7.19 -3.38
CA TRP A 260 -6.79 -6.49 -2.31
C TRP A 260 -6.07 -6.66 -0.98
N LEU A 261 -5.75 -7.89 -0.60
CA LEU A 261 -5.06 -8.19 0.67
C LEU A 261 -3.70 -7.48 0.75
N ALA A 262 -2.94 -7.47 -0.36
CA ALA A 262 -1.64 -6.79 -0.39
C ALA A 262 -1.77 -5.27 -0.16
N VAL A 263 -2.78 -4.64 -0.77
CA VAL A 263 -3.08 -3.21 -0.59
C VAL A 263 -3.50 -2.94 0.85
N GLU A 264 -4.37 -3.78 1.41
CA GLU A 264 -4.88 -3.66 2.77
C GLU A 264 -3.75 -3.74 3.82
N LEU A 265 -2.89 -4.74 3.70
CA LEU A 265 -1.75 -4.92 4.60
C LEU A 265 -0.77 -3.74 4.52
N ALA A 266 -0.49 -3.26 3.30
CA ALA A 266 0.37 -2.09 3.10
C ALA A 266 -0.23 -0.81 3.71
N ARG A 267 -1.55 -0.62 3.58
CA ARG A 267 -2.28 0.52 4.16
C ARG A 267 -2.20 0.51 5.68
N ARG A 268 -2.49 -0.64 6.30
CA ARG A 268 -2.37 -0.82 7.77
C ARG A 268 -0.98 -0.51 8.27
N GLU A 269 0.05 -1.03 7.60
CA GLU A 269 1.44 -0.78 8.01
C GLU A 269 1.78 0.72 7.90
N MET A 270 1.39 1.37 6.80
CA MET A 270 1.69 2.78 6.58
C MET A 270 1.00 3.67 7.61
N ILE A 271 -0.26 3.37 7.97
CA ILE A 271 -1.01 4.07 9.02
C ILE A 271 -0.38 3.83 10.39
N ALA A 272 -0.01 2.59 10.70
CA ALA A 272 0.63 2.24 11.98
C ALA A 272 2.00 2.89 12.14
N SER A 273 2.69 3.16 11.03
CA SER A 273 4.01 3.78 10.99
C SER A 273 3.99 5.31 11.11
N VAL A 274 2.81 5.96 11.06
CA VAL A 274 2.70 7.41 11.20
C VAL A 274 3.38 7.87 12.49
N PRO A 275 4.37 8.80 12.44
CA PRO A 275 5.10 9.21 13.62
C PRO A 275 4.19 9.79 14.70
N PHE A 276 4.39 9.37 15.96
CA PHE A 276 3.58 9.85 17.09
C PHE A 276 3.70 11.36 17.34
N ILE A 277 4.78 11.99 16.87
CA ILE A 277 5.00 13.44 16.94
C ILE A 277 4.01 14.22 16.06
N PHE A 278 3.38 13.57 15.07
CA PHE A 278 2.31 14.17 14.31
C PHE A 278 1.06 14.18 15.18
N VAL A 279 0.57 15.38 15.51
CA VAL A 279 -0.62 15.59 16.33
C VAL A 279 -1.59 16.55 15.64
N GLY A 280 -2.86 16.52 16.07
CA GLY A 280 -3.90 17.42 15.57
C GLY A 280 -4.02 17.40 14.03
N GLN A 281 -4.07 18.60 13.44
CA GLN A 281 -4.28 18.76 12.00
C GLN A 281 -3.13 18.23 11.16
N THR A 282 -1.88 18.32 11.62
CA THR A 282 -0.73 17.77 10.89
C THR A 282 -0.85 16.26 10.72
N ARG A 283 -1.34 15.56 11.76
CA ARG A 283 -1.61 14.13 11.68
C ARG A 283 -2.76 13.82 10.72
N LYS A 284 -3.85 14.57 10.80
CA LYS A 284 -5.01 14.39 9.93
C LYS A 284 -4.64 14.62 8.45
N HIS A 285 -3.95 15.72 8.15
CA HIS A 285 -3.42 16.00 6.81
C HIS A 285 -2.55 14.85 6.27
N TYR A 286 -1.63 14.32 7.09
CA TYR A 286 -0.78 13.21 6.66
C TYR A 286 -1.57 11.91 6.45
N LEU A 287 -2.51 11.59 7.33
CA LEU A 287 -3.43 10.46 7.13
C LEU A 287 -4.27 10.65 5.86
N GLY A 288 -4.76 11.86 5.59
CA GLY A 288 -5.48 12.19 4.37
C GLY A 288 -4.66 11.91 3.12
N LYS A 289 -3.35 12.24 3.13
CA LYS A 289 -2.45 11.87 2.03
C LYS A 289 -2.27 10.36 1.86
N ILE A 290 -2.18 9.61 2.96
CA ILE A 290 -2.09 8.14 2.92
C ILE A 290 -3.34 7.57 2.26
N TYR A 291 -4.52 7.95 2.74
CA TYR A 291 -5.78 7.47 2.19
C TYR A 291 -5.95 7.89 0.73
N ASN A 292 -5.61 9.13 0.37
CA ASN A 292 -5.63 9.55 -1.03
C ASN A 292 -4.72 8.72 -1.93
N PHE A 293 -3.53 8.35 -1.46
CA PHE A 293 -2.62 7.48 -2.20
C PHE A 293 -3.23 6.09 -2.43
N PHE A 294 -3.80 5.48 -1.39
CA PHE A 294 -4.45 4.18 -1.51
C PHE A 294 -5.72 4.24 -2.38
N GLY A 295 -6.44 5.37 -2.34
CA GLY A 295 -7.54 5.68 -3.24
C GLY A 295 -7.14 5.64 -4.70
N VAL A 296 -6.13 6.43 -5.08
CA VAL A 296 -5.59 6.44 -6.46
C VAL A 296 -5.01 5.08 -6.86
N LEU A 297 -4.38 4.37 -5.93
CA LEU A 297 -3.87 3.01 -6.18
C LEU A 297 -5.02 2.02 -6.46
N ASN A 298 -6.12 2.10 -5.71
CA ASN A 298 -7.31 1.28 -5.91
C ASN A 298 -8.01 1.64 -7.23
N GLN A 299 -8.14 2.92 -7.55
CA GLN A 299 -8.65 3.37 -8.85
C GLN A 299 -7.85 2.74 -10.02
N ALA A 300 -6.51 2.72 -9.93
CA ALA A 300 -5.67 2.06 -10.92
C ALA A 300 -5.87 0.54 -10.95
N ASN A 301 -6.06 -0.10 -9.79
CA ASN A 301 -6.34 -1.54 -9.71
C ASN A 301 -7.68 -1.92 -10.37
N ALA A 302 -8.67 -1.01 -10.39
CA ALA A 302 -9.97 -1.29 -10.98
C ALA A 302 -9.87 -1.66 -12.47
N GLN A 303 -8.93 -1.06 -13.20
CA GLN A 303 -8.71 -1.35 -14.62
C GLN A 303 -8.26 -2.80 -14.88
N THR A 304 -7.55 -3.43 -13.92
CA THR A 304 -6.99 -4.78 -14.10
C THR A 304 -7.65 -5.85 -13.22
N HIS A 305 -8.39 -5.44 -12.19
CA HIS A 305 -8.99 -6.34 -11.20
C HIS A 305 -10.51 -6.16 -11.04
N GLY A 306 -11.11 -5.22 -11.77
CA GLY A 306 -12.55 -5.02 -11.86
C GLY A 306 -13.09 -3.92 -10.95
N SER A 307 -14.36 -3.58 -11.19
CA SER A 307 -15.06 -2.41 -10.63
C SER A 307 -15.17 -2.38 -9.11
N PHE A 308 -15.02 -3.52 -8.41
CA PHE A 308 -14.94 -3.57 -6.95
C PHE A 308 -13.92 -2.57 -6.38
N PHE A 309 -12.78 -2.40 -7.06
CA PHE A 309 -11.74 -1.48 -6.63
C PHE A 309 -12.12 0.00 -6.78
N TYR A 310 -13.10 0.37 -7.61
CA TYR A 310 -13.62 1.74 -7.64
C TYR A 310 -14.31 2.10 -6.33
N ASN A 311 -15.06 1.17 -5.72
CA ASN A 311 -15.71 1.43 -4.43
C ASN A 311 -14.68 1.63 -3.33
N LEU A 312 -13.63 0.79 -3.28
CA LEU A 312 -12.53 0.97 -2.34
C LEU A 312 -11.78 2.28 -2.54
N ALA A 313 -11.59 2.68 -3.81
CA ALA A 313 -10.99 3.96 -4.13
C ALA A 313 -11.83 5.13 -3.59
N ILE A 314 -13.15 5.07 -3.79
CA ILE A 314 -14.10 6.07 -3.28
C ILE A 314 -14.03 6.12 -1.74
N GLU A 315 -14.10 4.99 -1.05
CA GLU A 315 -14.03 4.93 0.42
C GLU A 315 -12.74 5.58 0.96
N ASP A 316 -11.58 5.21 0.39
CA ASP A 316 -10.30 5.80 0.76
C ASP A 316 -10.27 7.31 0.50
N LEU A 317 -10.78 7.76 -0.64
CA LEU A 317 -10.75 9.17 -1.01
C LEU A 317 -11.75 10.02 -0.20
N GLU A 318 -12.91 9.47 0.16
CA GLU A 318 -13.87 10.11 1.06
C GLU A 318 -13.26 10.28 2.46
N LEU A 319 -12.54 9.28 2.98
CA LEU A 319 -11.77 9.42 4.22
C LEU A 319 -10.67 10.48 4.10
N ALA A 320 -10.02 10.60 2.93
CA ALA A 320 -9.03 11.66 2.71
C ALA A 320 -9.65 13.06 2.78
N VAL A 321 -10.84 13.25 2.21
CA VAL A 321 -11.62 14.49 2.31
C VAL A 321 -12.05 14.77 3.76
N GLU A 322 -12.52 13.77 4.50
CA GLU A 322 -12.92 13.94 5.90
C GLU A 322 -11.74 14.39 6.78
N LEU A 323 -10.56 13.83 6.54
CA LEU A 323 -9.36 14.15 7.29
C LEU A 323 -8.78 15.52 6.93
N ASP A 324 -8.90 15.93 5.67
CA ASP A 324 -8.39 17.21 5.19
C ASP A 324 -9.31 17.87 4.14
N PRO A 325 -10.39 18.52 4.60
CA PRO A 325 -11.44 19.03 3.72
C PRO A 325 -11.01 20.22 2.86
N ASP A 326 -9.90 20.88 3.16
CA ASP A 326 -9.36 22.00 2.38
C ASP A 326 -8.41 21.54 1.26
N TRP A 327 -8.19 20.22 1.12
CA TRP A 327 -7.22 19.66 0.20
C TRP A 327 -7.84 19.24 -1.12
N TYR A 328 -7.69 20.10 -2.14
CA TYR A 328 -8.32 19.92 -3.45
C TYR A 328 -8.03 18.56 -4.11
N GLN A 329 -6.84 17.97 -3.86
CA GLN A 329 -6.42 16.73 -4.52
C GLN A 329 -7.32 15.54 -4.20
N ALA A 330 -7.88 15.45 -2.99
CA ALA A 330 -8.78 14.36 -2.65
C ALA A 330 -10.09 14.44 -3.46
N TYR A 331 -10.65 15.64 -3.60
CA TYR A 331 -11.82 15.89 -4.45
C TYR A 331 -11.56 15.63 -5.92
N ASP A 332 -10.41 16.06 -6.43
CA ASP A 332 -10.00 15.80 -7.81
C ASP A 332 -9.88 14.29 -8.11
N ASN A 333 -9.25 13.53 -7.22
CA ASN A 333 -9.15 12.09 -7.36
C ASN A 333 -10.52 11.39 -7.20
N LEU A 334 -11.42 11.90 -6.35
CA LEU A 334 -12.83 11.42 -6.31
C LEU A 334 -13.52 11.67 -7.65
N ALA A 335 -13.34 12.86 -8.21
CA ALA A 335 -13.94 13.24 -9.48
C ALA A 335 -13.47 12.33 -10.60
N GLU A 336 -12.15 12.10 -10.72
CA GLU A 336 -11.59 11.16 -11.69
C GLU A 336 -12.09 9.72 -11.44
N THR A 337 -12.13 9.26 -10.20
CA THR A 337 -12.61 7.91 -9.85
C THR A 337 -14.06 7.70 -10.25
N TYR A 338 -14.95 8.65 -9.94
CA TYR A 338 -16.35 8.60 -10.37
C TYR A 338 -16.49 8.72 -11.89
N SER A 339 -15.63 9.51 -12.56
CA SER A 339 -15.61 9.62 -14.02
C SER A 339 -15.21 8.28 -14.67
N PHE A 340 -14.24 7.56 -14.11
CA PHE A 340 -13.88 6.21 -14.58
C PHE A 340 -14.97 5.18 -14.29
N LEU A 341 -15.56 5.20 -13.09
CA LEU A 341 -16.70 4.34 -12.76
C LEU A 341 -17.89 4.59 -13.70
N GLY A 342 -18.12 5.84 -14.11
CA GLY A 342 -19.13 6.19 -15.10
C GLY A 342 -18.88 5.55 -16.46
N ARG A 343 -17.61 5.49 -16.91
CA ARG A 343 -17.22 4.83 -18.16
C ARG A 343 -17.36 3.31 -18.10
N ASP A 344 -17.11 2.71 -16.93
CA ASP A 344 -17.17 1.26 -16.71
C ASP A 344 -18.60 0.74 -16.45
N THR A 345 -19.56 1.64 -16.23
CA THR A 345 -20.97 1.31 -15.98
C THR A 345 -21.87 1.78 -17.12
N LYS A 346 -23.15 1.35 -17.11
CA LYS A 346 -24.14 1.68 -18.15
C LYS A 346 -25.42 2.27 -17.57
N GLY A 347 -26.16 2.98 -18.41
CA GLY A 347 -27.48 3.54 -18.08
C GLY A 347 -27.43 4.53 -16.92
N ILE A 348 -28.42 4.45 -16.02
CA ILE A 348 -28.55 5.40 -14.90
C ILE A 348 -27.35 5.40 -13.94
N LYS A 349 -26.67 4.26 -13.77
CA LYS A 349 -25.48 4.17 -12.91
C LYS A 349 -24.33 5.02 -13.46
N SER A 350 -24.15 5.01 -14.78
CA SER A 350 -23.14 5.82 -15.47
C SER A 350 -23.42 7.32 -15.30
N ILE A 351 -24.67 7.74 -15.52
CA ILE A 351 -25.10 9.14 -15.36
C ILE A 351 -24.91 9.62 -13.91
N ASN A 352 -25.31 8.81 -12.93
CA ASN A 352 -25.14 9.15 -11.51
C ASN A 352 -23.66 9.28 -11.13
N ALA A 353 -22.79 8.42 -11.67
CA ALA A 353 -21.36 8.52 -11.43
C ALA A 353 -20.77 9.81 -12.04
N TYR A 354 -21.13 10.16 -13.28
CA TYR A 354 -20.67 11.42 -13.88
C TYR A 354 -21.17 12.66 -13.14
N GLN A 355 -22.40 12.65 -12.63
CA GLN A 355 -22.94 13.72 -11.79
C GLN A 355 -22.11 13.94 -10.53
N LYS A 356 -21.79 12.85 -9.82
CA LYS A 356 -20.90 12.92 -8.65
C LYS A 356 -19.51 13.42 -9.04
N ALA A 357 -18.97 12.97 -10.17
CA ALA A 357 -17.68 13.44 -10.67
C ALA A 357 -17.68 14.97 -10.91
N ILE A 358 -18.70 15.50 -11.58
CA ILE A 358 -18.84 16.95 -11.81
C ILE A 358 -18.89 17.71 -10.48
N ALA A 359 -19.70 17.24 -9.52
CA ALA A 359 -19.79 17.87 -8.20
C ALA A 359 -18.45 17.88 -7.46
N HIS A 360 -17.68 16.79 -7.50
CA HIS A 360 -16.36 16.73 -6.89
C HIS A 360 -15.32 17.60 -7.62
N TYR A 361 -15.41 17.75 -8.95
CA TYR A 361 -14.57 18.73 -9.65
C TYR A 361 -14.87 20.17 -9.20
N GLU A 362 -16.14 20.49 -8.94
CA GLU A 362 -16.52 21.81 -8.41
C GLU A 362 -15.95 22.05 -7.02
N GLN A 363 -16.00 21.04 -6.14
CA GLN A 363 -15.34 21.10 -4.83
C GLN A 363 -13.82 21.27 -4.99
N ALA A 364 -13.18 20.49 -5.87
CA ALA A 364 -11.75 20.63 -6.14
C ALA A 364 -11.39 22.05 -6.62
N LEU A 365 -12.21 22.66 -7.47
CA LEU A 365 -12.02 24.02 -7.98
C LEU A 365 -12.12 25.09 -6.88
N GLN A 366 -13.00 24.90 -5.89
CA GLN A 366 -13.15 25.80 -4.75
C GLN A 366 -11.89 25.83 -3.89
N HIS A 367 -11.25 24.67 -3.68
CA HIS A 367 -10.06 24.56 -2.83
C HIS A 367 -8.72 24.72 -3.58
N ALA A 368 -8.72 24.59 -4.91
CA ALA A 368 -7.51 24.75 -5.71
C ALA A 368 -7.01 26.20 -5.72
N LYS A 369 -5.72 26.41 -5.44
CA LYS A 369 -5.09 27.74 -5.43
C LYS A 369 -4.30 28.06 -6.70
N ASN A 370 -3.69 27.05 -7.32
CA ASN A 370 -2.81 27.22 -8.48
C ASN A 370 -3.64 27.36 -9.78
N PRO A 371 -3.43 28.41 -10.60
CA PRO A 371 -4.12 28.58 -11.89
C PRO A 371 -3.98 27.38 -12.83
N ALA A 372 -2.80 26.80 -12.98
CA ALA A 372 -2.58 25.64 -13.85
C ALA A 372 -3.36 24.41 -13.37
N THR A 373 -3.48 24.23 -12.04
CA THR A 373 -4.35 23.21 -11.46
C THR A 373 -5.81 23.47 -11.78
N LYS A 374 -6.28 24.73 -11.63
CA LYS A 374 -7.65 25.10 -11.99
C LYS A 374 -7.95 24.83 -13.46
N CYS A 375 -7.06 25.16 -14.39
CA CYS A 375 -7.21 24.85 -15.81
C CYS A 375 -7.43 23.35 -16.04
N ARG A 376 -6.59 22.48 -15.44
CA ARG A 376 -6.76 21.03 -15.56
C ARG A 376 -8.09 20.54 -14.98
N LEU A 377 -8.49 21.06 -13.82
CA LEU A 377 -9.76 20.68 -13.19
C LEU A 377 -10.97 21.10 -14.02
N ARG A 378 -10.96 22.32 -14.60
CA ARG A 378 -11.99 22.80 -15.53
C ARG A 378 -12.10 21.89 -16.75
N LEU A 379 -10.96 21.50 -17.33
CA LEU A 379 -10.89 20.58 -18.46
C LEU A 379 -11.40 19.17 -18.13
N GLY A 380 -11.02 18.61 -16.97
CA GLY A 380 -11.53 17.31 -16.51
C GLY A 380 -13.05 17.31 -16.25
N LYS A 381 -13.56 18.41 -15.69
CA LYS A 381 -15.00 18.67 -15.55
C LYS A 381 -15.69 18.72 -16.91
N ALA A 382 -15.14 19.46 -17.87
CA ALA A 382 -15.69 19.56 -19.22
C ALA A 382 -15.76 18.19 -19.90
N ILE A 383 -14.68 17.40 -19.87
CA ILE A 383 -14.68 16.01 -20.39
C ILE A 383 -15.79 15.18 -19.75
N THR A 384 -15.95 15.28 -18.43
CA THR A 384 -16.99 14.52 -17.72
C THR A 384 -18.40 15.00 -18.10
N GLN A 385 -18.60 16.31 -18.28
CA GLN A 385 -19.85 16.88 -18.80
C GLN A 385 -20.19 16.35 -20.19
N LEU A 386 -19.19 16.24 -21.09
CA LEU A 386 -19.36 15.66 -22.42
C LEU A 386 -19.83 14.20 -22.37
N LEU A 387 -19.22 13.39 -21.49
CA LEU A 387 -19.54 11.97 -21.34
C LEU A 387 -20.95 11.69 -20.81
N THR A 388 -21.62 12.69 -20.24
CA THR A 388 -23.00 12.51 -19.73
C THR A 388 -24.04 12.34 -20.84
N GLY A 389 -23.75 12.79 -22.06
CA GLY A 389 -24.74 12.87 -23.14
C GLY A 389 -25.82 13.95 -22.94
N ASN A 390 -25.77 14.74 -21.85
CA ASN A 390 -26.73 15.80 -21.57
C ASN A 390 -26.40 17.05 -22.41
N LYS A 391 -27.32 17.47 -23.28
CA LYS A 391 -27.12 18.60 -24.19
C LYS A 391 -26.70 19.91 -23.50
N ILE A 392 -27.27 20.21 -22.33
CA ILE A 392 -26.98 21.44 -21.59
C ILE A 392 -25.54 21.40 -21.06
N TRP A 393 -25.11 20.28 -20.50
CA TRP A 393 -23.75 20.11 -20.01
C TRP A 393 -22.72 20.04 -21.13
N ILE A 394 -23.06 19.43 -22.26
CA ILE A 394 -22.20 19.41 -23.45
C ILE A 394 -21.94 20.85 -23.93
N GLU A 395 -22.98 21.67 -24.02
CA GLU A 395 -22.83 23.06 -24.47
C GLU A 395 -22.00 23.89 -23.48
N ALA A 396 -22.26 23.74 -22.17
CA ALA A 396 -21.45 24.37 -21.13
C ALA A 396 -19.98 23.95 -21.21
N ALA A 397 -19.71 22.66 -21.46
CA ALA A 397 -18.36 22.14 -21.62
C ALA A 397 -17.68 22.72 -22.86
N ARG A 398 -18.38 22.83 -24.00
CA ARG A 398 -17.83 23.45 -25.22
C ARG A 398 -17.42 24.91 -24.98
N GLN A 399 -18.29 25.69 -24.35
CA GLN A 399 -17.98 27.08 -24.01
C GLN A 399 -16.77 27.18 -23.08
N GLU A 400 -16.69 26.30 -22.08
CA GLU A 400 -15.57 26.27 -21.13
C GLU A 400 -14.23 25.95 -21.81
N ILE A 401 -14.23 25.03 -22.77
CA ILE A 401 -13.03 24.68 -23.54
C ILE A 401 -12.58 25.83 -24.43
N GLN A 402 -13.52 26.51 -25.11
CA GLN A 402 -13.21 27.70 -25.88
C GLN A 402 -12.58 28.80 -25.01
N ASN A 403 -13.13 29.02 -23.81
CA ASN A 403 -12.57 29.98 -22.86
C ASN A 403 -11.13 29.58 -22.47
N LEU A 404 -10.91 28.31 -22.10
CA LEU A 404 -9.58 27.81 -21.73
C LEU A 404 -8.55 27.97 -22.86
N GLU A 405 -8.94 27.78 -24.12
CA GLU A 405 -8.06 27.97 -25.28
C GLU A 405 -7.65 29.43 -25.47
N THR A 406 -8.48 30.40 -25.05
CA THR A 406 -8.09 31.82 -25.05
C THR A 406 -7.17 32.19 -23.88
N GLU A 407 -7.26 31.46 -22.77
CA GLU A 407 -6.47 31.71 -21.56
C GLU A 407 -5.06 31.12 -21.63
N ILE A 408 -4.83 30.11 -22.48
CA ILE A 408 -3.56 29.38 -22.55
C ILE A 408 -2.91 29.48 -23.93
N ASP A 409 -1.58 29.56 -23.95
CA ASP A 409 -0.81 29.30 -25.16
C ASP A 409 -0.37 27.82 -25.17
N PRO A 410 -0.95 26.95 -26.02
CA PRO A 410 -0.62 25.54 -26.07
C PRO A 410 0.79 25.26 -26.63
N THR A 411 1.43 26.26 -27.24
CA THR A 411 2.81 26.14 -27.75
C THR A 411 3.85 26.48 -26.69
N ASN A 412 3.45 27.03 -25.54
CA ASN A 412 4.35 27.39 -24.45
C ASN A 412 4.98 26.12 -23.84
N ASN A 413 6.31 26.09 -23.78
CA ASN A 413 7.07 24.94 -23.26
C ASN A 413 6.98 24.77 -21.74
N LYS A 414 6.54 25.79 -21.00
CA LYS A 414 6.27 25.71 -19.55
C LYS A 414 4.89 25.14 -19.24
N LEU A 415 4.03 25.00 -20.25
CA LEU A 415 2.71 24.41 -20.06
C LEU A 415 2.87 22.92 -19.75
N ASN A 416 2.10 22.44 -18.77
CA ASN A 416 2.15 21.03 -18.39
C ASN A 416 1.65 20.16 -19.55
N TYR A 417 2.49 19.25 -20.06
CA TYR A 417 2.13 18.35 -21.15
C TYR A 417 0.84 17.56 -20.88
N ARG A 418 0.56 17.22 -19.62
CA ARG A 418 -0.68 16.51 -19.25
C ARG A 418 -1.91 17.33 -19.62
N LEU A 419 -1.86 18.66 -19.45
CA LEU A 419 -2.97 19.52 -19.86
C LEU A 419 -3.22 19.41 -21.37
N LEU A 420 -2.16 19.45 -22.18
CA LEU A 420 -2.25 19.26 -23.64
C LEU A 420 -2.83 17.88 -23.98
N TYR A 421 -2.41 16.83 -23.28
CA TYR A 421 -2.98 15.49 -23.44
C TYR A 421 -4.48 15.44 -23.06
N TYR A 422 -4.93 16.13 -22.00
CA TYR A 422 -6.35 16.22 -21.68
C TYR A 422 -7.14 16.98 -22.77
N PHE A 423 -6.56 17.99 -23.42
CA PHE A 423 -7.19 18.61 -24.61
C PHE A 423 -7.30 17.60 -25.76
N ALA A 424 -6.28 16.78 -25.97
CA ALA A 424 -6.35 15.71 -26.96
C ALA A 424 -7.49 14.73 -26.68
N CYS A 425 -7.67 14.35 -25.41
CA CYS A 425 -8.78 13.49 -24.98
C CYS A 425 -10.14 14.16 -25.21
N TRP A 426 -10.31 15.42 -24.81
CA TRP A 426 -11.52 16.19 -25.09
C TRP A 426 -11.91 16.15 -26.57
N TYR A 427 -10.95 16.46 -27.44
CA TYR A 427 -11.16 16.53 -28.88
C TYR A 427 -11.40 15.15 -29.51
N ALA A 428 -10.72 14.11 -29.02
CA ALA A 428 -10.94 12.74 -29.49
C ALA A 428 -12.34 12.23 -29.10
N ILE A 429 -12.79 12.47 -27.87
CA ILE A 429 -14.15 12.12 -27.43
C ILE A 429 -15.18 12.91 -28.26
N THR A 430 -14.97 14.22 -28.45
CA THR A 430 -15.87 15.05 -29.26
C THR A 430 -15.97 14.53 -30.70
N ALA A 431 -14.85 14.16 -31.32
CA ALA A 431 -14.83 13.58 -32.66
C ALA A 431 -15.61 12.25 -32.73
N SER A 432 -15.57 11.43 -31.68
CA SER A 432 -16.38 10.20 -31.62
C SER A 432 -17.88 10.48 -31.59
N VAL A 433 -18.29 11.50 -30.84
CA VAL A 433 -19.70 11.95 -30.75
C VAL A 433 -20.14 12.54 -32.09
N GLU A 434 -19.32 13.40 -32.70
CA GLU A 434 -19.58 13.99 -34.02
C GLU A 434 -19.71 12.93 -35.10
N ARG A 435 -18.80 11.94 -35.15
CA ARG A 435 -18.83 10.85 -36.12
C ARG A 435 -20.10 10.01 -36.01
N SER A 436 -20.62 9.80 -34.79
CA SER A 436 -21.91 9.12 -34.61
C SER A 436 -23.09 9.92 -35.18
N SER A 437 -23.00 11.25 -35.18
CA SER A 437 -24.01 12.15 -35.77
C SER A 437 -23.85 12.37 -37.29
N LEU A 438 -22.63 12.20 -37.81
CA LEU A 438 -22.23 12.43 -39.20
C LEU A 438 -22.19 11.15 -40.04
N ALA A 439 -22.80 10.05 -39.58
CA ALA A 439 -22.72 8.72 -40.20
C ALA A 439 -23.10 8.67 -41.71
N ASN A 440 -23.71 9.72 -42.26
CA ASN A 440 -24.09 9.83 -43.67
C ASN A 440 -23.14 10.69 -44.54
N SER A 441 -22.06 11.27 -44.00
CA SER A 441 -21.09 12.05 -44.79
C SER A 441 -19.75 11.29 -44.93
N LEU A 442 -19.65 10.47 -45.98
CA LEU A 442 -18.43 9.74 -46.32
C LEU A 442 -17.28 10.71 -46.65
N GLY A 443 -16.14 10.54 -45.99
CA GLY A 443 -14.86 11.17 -46.37
C GLY A 443 -14.50 12.50 -45.68
N VAL A 444 -15.31 13.00 -44.73
CA VAL A 444 -14.96 14.21 -43.97
C VAL A 444 -14.34 13.84 -42.62
N THR A 445 -13.07 14.16 -42.43
CA THR A 445 -12.42 14.09 -41.12
C THR A 445 -13.07 15.12 -40.18
N PRO A 446 -13.66 14.71 -39.03
CA PRO A 446 -14.27 15.66 -38.10
C PRO A 446 -13.24 16.69 -37.62
N PRO A 447 -13.60 17.98 -37.48
CA PRO A 447 -12.71 19.00 -36.95
C PRO A 447 -12.06 18.60 -35.62
N GLY A 448 -12.79 17.87 -34.76
CA GLY A 448 -12.28 17.35 -33.49
C GLY A 448 -11.10 16.37 -33.65
N GLU A 449 -11.05 15.57 -34.71
CA GLU A 449 -9.94 14.63 -34.94
C GLU A 449 -8.63 15.36 -35.22
N THR A 450 -8.68 16.42 -36.03
CA THR A 450 -7.49 17.24 -36.34
C THR A 450 -6.94 17.92 -35.08
N SER A 451 -7.82 18.48 -34.26
CA SER A 451 -7.42 19.08 -32.97
C SER A 451 -6.86 18.04 -32.00
N ALA A 452 -7.47 16.85 -31.92
CA ALA A 452 -6.98 15.77 -31.06
C ALA A 452 -5.55 15.35 -31.42
N LEU A 453 -5.28 15.12 -32.71
CA LEU A 453 -3.95 14.76 -33.21
C LEU A 453 -2.90 15.87 -32.92
N ARG A 454 -3.31 17.15 -33.05
CA ARG A 454 -2.44 18.30 -32.76
C ARG A 454 -2.07 18.37 -31.28
N TYR A 455 -3.05 18.35 -30.39
CA TYR A 455 -2.81 18.41 -28.95
C TYR A 455 -2.06 17.18 -28.43
N LEU A 456 -2.32 15.99 -28.99
CA LEU A 456 -1.56 14.79 -28.66
C LEU A 456 -0.10 14.94 -29.08
N SER A 457 0.16 15.42 -30.30
CA SER A 457 1.51 15.68 -30.79
C SER A 457 2.23 16.73 -29.94
N TYR A 458 1.54 17.80 -29.55
CA TYR A 458 2.09 18.80 -28.62
C TYR A 458 2.47 18.17 -27.28
N SER A 459 1.60 17.33 -26.70
CA SER A 459 1.89 16.64 -25.44
C SER A 459 3.08 15.70 -25.55
N LEU A 460 3.11 14.85 -26.59
CA LEU A 460 4.17 13.86 -26.78
C LEU A 460 5.52 14.54 -27.06
N ALA A 461 5.53 15.66 -27.78
CA ALA A 461 6.76 16.41 -28.04
C ALA A 461 7.39 17.01 -26.76
N ARG A 462 6.57 17.23 -25.72
CA ARG A 462 6.96 17.84 -24.44
C ARG A 462 7.35 16.83 -23.37
N GLU A 463 6.93 15.57 -23.50
CA GLU A 463 7.22 14.49 -22.55
C GLU A 463 8.06 13.41 -23.21
N THR A 464 9.25 13.14 -22.70
CA THR A 464 10.19 12.17 -23.27
C THR A 464 10.11 10.80 -22.60
N ASN A 465 9.28 10.63 -21.57
CA ASN A 465 9.08 9.36 -20.90
C ASN A 465 8.42 8.32 -21.84
N PRO A 466 9.12 7.21 -22.18
CA PRO A 466 8.58 6.15 -23.03
C PRO A 466 7.31 5.49 -22.47
N ASP A 467 7.18 5.39 -21.15
CA ASP A 467 6.01 4.78 -20.51
C ASP A 467 4.73 5.59 -20.79
N PHE A 468 4.84 6.92 -20.80
CA PHE A 468 3.72 7.80 -21.13
C PHE A 468 3.31 7.61 -22.58
N TRP A 469 4.29 7.52 -23.48
CA TRP A 469 4.02 7.26 -24.89
C TRP A 469 3.30 5.93 -25.05
N GLU A 470 3.82 4.82 -24.51
CA GLU A 470 3.18 3.50 -24.64
C GLU A 470 1.75 3.50 -24.08
N TRP A 471 1.52 4.20 -22.97
CA TRP A 471 0.21 4.27 -22.35
C TRP A 471 -0.85 4.96 -23.22
N THR A 472 -0.50 6.02 -23.98
CA THR A 472 -1.49 6.74 -24.82
C THR A 472 -2.14 5.88 -25.90
N GLU A 473 -1.48 4.82 -26.38
CA GLU A 473 -2.07 3.87 -27.35
C GLU A 473 -3.19 3.04 -26.76
N LYS A 474 -3.15 2.83 -25.44
CA LYS A 474 -4.11 1.97 -24.73
C LYS A 474 -5.31 2.77 -24.24
N ASP A 475 -5.21 4.09 -24.24
CA ASP A 475 -6.20 4.99 -23.66
C ASP A 475 -7.56 4.98 -24.37
N PRO A 476 -8.67 4.61 -23.68
CA PRO A 476 -9.99 4.61 -24.27
C PRO A 476 -10.47 6.00 -24.73
N ASP A 477 -10.05 7.09 -24.08
CA ASP A 477 -10.49 8.45 -24.44
C ASP A 477 -9.89 8.90 -25.78
N LEU A 478 -8.79 8.28 -26.23
CA LEU A 478 -8.16 8.53 -27.53
C LEU A 478 -8.63 7.55 -28.63
N ALA A 479 -9.67 6.75 -28.38
CA ALA A 479 -10.14 5.73 -29.32
C ALA A 479 -10.43 6.26 -30.74
N ALA A 480 -10.97 7.48 -30.85
CA ALA A 480 -11.33 8.08 -32.14
C ALA A 480 -10.13 8.30 -33.09
N ILE A 481 -8.93 8.46 -32.53
CA ILE A 481 -7.67 8.73 -33.25
C ILE A 481 -6.66 7.59 -33.13
N ARG A 482 -7.04 6.46 -32.51
CA ARG A 482 -6.13 5.38 -32.13
C ARG A 482 -5.31 4.83 -33.29
N SER A 483 -5.90 4.74 -34.49
CA SER A 483 -5.22 4.28 -35.71
C SER A 483 -4.03 5.15 -36.12
N HIS A 484 -4.05 6.44 -35.79
CA HIS A 484 -3.01 7.40 -36.16
C HIS A 484 -1.88 7.49 -35.12
N ILE A 485 -2.09 7.01 -33.88
CA ILE A 485 -1.12 7.16 -32.79
C ILE A 485 0.25 6.52 -33.12
N PRO A 486 0.35 5.28 -33.66
CA PRO A 486 1.63 4.69 -33.99
C PRO A 486 2.41 5.50 -35.05
N LEU A 487 1.70 6.05 -36.04
CA LEU A 487 2.29 6.87 -37.10
C LEU A 487 2.82 8.19 -36.54
N ILE A 488 2.03 8.88 -35.71
CA ILE A 488 2.45 10.12 -35.03
C ILE A 488 3.71 9.85 -34.21
N LYS A 489 3.74 8.77 -33.42
CA LYS A 489 4.90 8.44 -32.60
C LYS A 489 6.15 8.23 -33.46
N SER A 490 6.05 7.46 -34.52
CA SER A 490 7.17 7.21 -35.43
C SER A 490 7.70 8.51 -36.04
N ALA A 491 6.82 9.33 -36.61
CA ALA A 491 7.19 10.60 -37.23
C ALA A 491 7.76 11.59 -36.21
N LEU A 492 7.18 11.66 -35.01
CA LEU A 492 7.62 12.56 -33.95
C LEU A 492 8.96 12.10 -33.36
N SER A 493 9.18 10.80 -33.17
CA SER A 493 10.48 10.25 -32.76
C SER A 493 11.57 10.58 -33.77
N GLN A 494 11.29 10.44 -35.07
CA GLN A 494 12.24 10.82 -36.12
C GLN A 494 12.54 12.33 -36.07
N LYS A 495 11.52 13.17 -35.92
CA LYS A 495 11.70 14.63 -35.83
C LYS A 495 12.49 15.02 -34.59
N LEU A 496 12.22 14.42 -33.43
CA LEU A 496 12.98 14.66 -32.19
C LEU A 496 14.44 14.22 -32.29
N GLN A 497 14.75 13.16 -33.06
CA GLN A 497 16.12 12.77 -33.34
C GLN A 497 16.85 13.78 -34.25
N GLN A 498 16.15 14.29 -35.27
CA GLN A 498 16.69 15.31 -36.18
C GLN A 498 16.82 16.68 -35.52
N GLN A 499 15.90 17.00 -34.61
CA GLN A 499 15.77 18.29 -33.96
C GLN A 499 15.49 18.12 -32.45
N PRO A 500 16.51 17.80 -31.63
CA PRO A 500 16.35 17.55 -30.20
C PRO A 500 15.75 18.72 -29.41
N GLU A 501 15.95 19.96 -29.88
CA GLU A 501 15.44 21.17 -29.25
C GLU A 501 13.93 21.38 -29.46
N LEU A 502 13.26 20.57 -30.29
CA LEU A 502 11.81 20.65 -30.54
C LEU A 502 10.99 20.68 -29.25
N SER A 503 11.40 19.89 -28.25
CA SER A 503 10.79 19.82 -26.92
C SER A 503 10.82 21.17 -26.17
N THR A 504 11.70 22.08 -26.55
CA THR A 504 11.88 23.41 -25.93
C THR A 504 11.42 24.58 -26.80
N LEU A 505 11.18 24.37 -28.11
CA LEU A 505 10.66 25.41 -29.00
C LEU A 505 9.29 25.91 -28.52
N THR A 506 8.95 27.17 -28.82
CA THR A 506 7.67 27.79 -28.47
C THR A 506 7.12 28.61 -29.64
N GLY A 507 5.85 29.02 -29.55
CA GLY A 507 5.21 29.87 -30.53
C GLY A 507 5.08 29.22 -31.91
N GLU A 508 5.16 30.06 -32.94
CA GLU A 508 4.94 29.67 -34.33
C GLU A 508 5.91 28.59 -34.82
N LYS A 509 7.19 28.66 -34.43
CA LYS A 509 8.20 27.67 -34.82
C LYS A 509 7.82 26.26 -34.36
N PHE A 510 7.38 26.13 -33.10
CA PHE A 510 6.93 24.84 -32.57
C PHE A 510 5.67 24.35 -33.30
N ALA A 511 4.68 25.22 -33.49
CA ALA A 511 3.43 24.87 -34.16
C ALA A 511 3.65 24.43 -35.61
N GLN A 512 4.52 25.13 -36.35
CA GLN A 512 4.88 24.78 -37.73
C GLN A 512 5.57 23.42 -37.78
N THR A 513 6.56 23.17 -36.92
CA THR A 513 7.26 21.87 -36.89
C THR A 513 6.31 20.70 -36.60
N ILE A 514 5.37 20.85 -35.67
CA ILE A 514 4.37 19.80 -35.41
C ILE A 514 3.40 19.66 -36.58
N THR A 515 3.05 20.75 -37.26
CA THR A 515 2.21 20.70 -38.47
C THR A 515 2.89 19.88 -39.58
N GLU A 516 4.20 20.04 -39.78
CA GLU A 516 4.99 19.21 -40.72
C GLU A 516 4.92 17.72 -40.34
N VAL A 517 5.08 17.41 -39.05
CA VAL A 517 4.97 16.03 -38.54
C VAL A 517 3.61 15.42 -38.86
N LEU A 518 2.52 16.17 -38.61
CA LEU A 518 1.16 15.71 -38.90
C LEU A 518 0.87 15.57 -40.40
N GLN A 519 1.42 16.46 -41.24
CA GLN A 519 1.30 16.35 -42.69
C GLN A 519 2.02 15.11 -43.24
N ALA A 520 3.13 14.69 -42.62
CA ALA A 520 3.83 13.46 -42.99
C ALA A 520 3.04 12.19 -42.62
N VAL A 521 2.22 12.24 -41.57
CA VAL A 521 1.35 11.12 -41.14
C VAL A 521 0.13 10.93 -42.05
N ASN A 522 -0.35 11.99 -42.69
CA ASN A 522 -1.54 11.98 -43.55
C ASN A 522 -1.23 11.68 -45.04
N LYS A 523 0.04 11.47 -45.40
CA LYS A 523 0.49 11.04 -46.74
C LYS A 523 0.68 9.54 -46.76
#